data_AF-A0A7C1N7X5-F1
#
_entry.id   AF-A0A7C1N7X5-F1
#
_cell.length_a   1.000
_cell.length_b   1.000
_cell.length_c   1.000
_cell.angle_alpha   90.00
_cell.angle_beta   90.00
_cell.angle_gamma   90.00
#
_symmetry.space_group_name_H-M   'P 1'
#
loop_
_entity.id
_entity.type
_entity.pdbx_description
1 polymer ?
#
loop_
_entity_poly.entity_id
_entity_poly.type
_entity_poly.pdbx_seq_one_letter_code
_entity_poly.pdbx_strand_id
1 'polypeptide(L)'
;MFGLQERMRISGKILLFFTFLIIIGCGFSDEATISPNGNPKGTFYSLTVLNRFEPGLDAEKTRGKDLYSFYCTVCHGESGDGQGLNAYNLKSQFGVQPFNFTDVSAATQASYAEVKKVIARGGGGGK
;
A
#
# COMPACT_ATOMS: atom_id res chain seq x y z
N MET A 1 -26.18 -64.87 -14.95
CA MET A 1 -24.81 -64.94 -14.40
C MET A 1 -24.15 -63.58 -14.55
N PHE A 2 -23.24 -63.23 -13.64
CA PHE A 2 -22.39 -62.02 -13.55
C PHE A 2 -22.91 -60.87 -12.68
N GLY A 3 -22.26 -60.69 -11.53
CA GLY A 3 -22.49 -59.62 -10.56
C GLY A 3 -21.64 -59.81 -9.29
N LEU A 4 -20.35 -60.10 -9.45
CA LEU A 4 -19.38 -60.12 -8.34
C LEU A 4 -18.93 -58.69 -8.06
N GLN A 5 -19.22 -58.20 -6.85
CA GLN A 5 -18.68 -56.94 -6.34
C GLN A 5 -17.15 -57.05 -6.20
N GLU A 6 -16.40 -56.39 -7.08
CA GLU A 6 -14.96 -56.21 -6.92
C GLU A 6 -14.70 -55.21 -5.79
N ARG A 7 -14.45 -55.72 -4.59
CA ARG A 7 -13.83 -54.92 -3.53
C ARG A 7 -12.38 -54.65 -3.94
N MET A 8 -12.10 -53.46 -4.49
CA MET A 8 -10.74 -53.00 -4.71
C MET A 8 -9.99 -52.96 -3.37
N ARG A 9 -9.15 -53.97 -3.13
CA ARG A 9 -8.26 -54.03 -1.98
C ARG A 9 -7.07 -53.11 -2.24
N ILE A 10 -7.24 -51.83 -1.95
CA ILE A 10 -6.17 -50.83 -2.00
C ILE A 10 -5.05 -51.31 -1.06
N SER A 11 -3.90 -51.67 -1.60
CA SER A 11 -2.77 -52.14 -0.80
C SER A 11 -2.26 -51.01 0.11
N GLY A 12 -1.82 -51.33 1.33
CA GLY A 12 -1.33 -50.31 2.28
C GLY A 12 -0.19 -49.43 1.72
N LYS A 13 0.55 -49.94 0.72
CA LYS A 13 1.57 -49.17 -0.01
C LYS A 13 0.99 -48.03 -0.84
N ILE A 14 -0.20 -48.21 -1.40
CA ILE A 14 -0.90 -47.19 -2.20
C ILE A 14 -1.41 -46.07 -1.28
N LEU A 15 -1.98 -46.43 -0.13
CA LEU A 15 -2.42 -45.44 0.87
C LEU A 15 -1.23 -44.61 1.38
N LEU A 16 -0.09 -45.25 1.68
CA LEU A 16 1.14 -44.58 2.09
C LEU A 16 1.71 -43.65 1.01
N PHE A 17 1.60 -44.03 -0.26
CA PHE A 17 2.04 -43.20 -1.38
C PHE A 17 1.20 -41.92 -1.53
N PHE A 18 -0.13 -42.04 -1.42
CA PHE A 18 -1.02 -40.87 -1.47
C PHE A 18 -0.84 -39.95 -0.26
N THR A 19 -0.62 -40.49 0.94
CA THR A 19 -0.28 -39.65 2.11
C THR A 19 1.05 -38.91 1.94
N PHE A 20 2.04 -39.54 1.30
CA PHE A 20 3.34 -38.90 1.05
C PHE A 20 3.24 -37.77 0.01
N LEU A 21 2.40 -37.94 -1.02
CA LEU A 21 2.12 -36.89 -2.01
C LEU A 21 1.37 -35.69 -1.41
N ILE A 22 0.44 -35.94 -0.47
CA ILE A 22 -0.27 -34.86 0.23
C ILE A 22 0.68 -34.08 1.13
N ILE A 23 1.62 -34.75 1.81
CA ILE A 23 2.63 -34.09 2.65
C ILE A 23 3.60 -33.24 1.81
N ILE A 24 4.03 -33.72 0.65
CA ILE A 24 4.91 -32.95 -0.25
C ILE A 24 4.16 -31.78 -0.93
N GLY A 25 2.87 -31.94 -1.21
CA GLY A 25 2.06 -30.94 -1.91
C GLY A 25 1.74 -29.66 -1.12
N CYS A 26 1.90 -29.65 0.21
CA CYS A 26 1.54 -28.50 1.05
C CYS A 26 2.73 -27.60 1.46
N GLY A 27 3.92 -27.78 0.89
CA GLY A 27 5.16 -27.27 1.51
C GLY A 27 6.03 -26.27 0.74
N PHE A 28 5.54 -25.52 -0.26
CA PHE A 28 6.32 -24.45 -0.89
C PHE A 28 5.44 -23.22 -1.16
N SER A 29 5.06 -22.52 -0.10
CA SER A 29 4.81 -21.09 -0.23
C SER A 29 6.18 -20.44 -0.26
N ASP A 30 6.56 -19.87 -1.41
CA ASP A 30 7.75 -19.04 -1.52
C ASP A 30 7.71 -18.00 -0.39
N GLU A 31 8.61 -18.14 0.58
CA GLU A 31 8.92 -17.09 1.53
C GLU A 31 9.32 -15.88 0.68
N ALA A 32 8.45 -14.87 0.62
CA ALA A 32 8.74 -13.62 -0.06
C ALA A 32 9.92 -12.97 0.66
N THR A 33 11.13 -13.34 0.22
CA THR A 33 12.36 -12.72 0.68
C THR A 33 12.27 -11.26 0.28
N ILE A 34 12.05 -10.40 1.26
CA ILE A 34 12.23 -8.96 1.12
C ILE A 34 13.67 -8.78 0.66
N SER A 35 13.85 -8.42 -0.62
CA SER A 35 15.16 -8.02 -1.12
C SER A 35 15.63 -6.85 -0.24
N PRO A 36 16.89 -6.85 0.26
CA PRO A 36 17.44 -5.70 0.98
C PRO A 36 17.42 -4.41 0.14
N ASN A 37 17.14 -4.54 -1.16
CA ASN A 37 17.10 -3.45 -2.13
C ASN A 37 15.66 -3.13 -2.59
N GLY A 38 14.64 -3.68 -1.93
CA GLY A 38 13.23 -3.35 -2.15
C GLY A 38 12.60 -3.81 -3.48
N ASN A 39 13.34 -4.54 -4.33
CA ASN A 39 12.83 -4.95 -5.63
C ASN A 39 12.03 -6.27 -5.56
N PRO A 40 10.72 -6.28 -5.89
CA PRO A 40 9.93 -7.51 -5.92
C PRO A 40 10.25 -8.32 -7.18
N LYS A 41 10.60 -9.60 -7.01
CA LYS A 41 10.71 -10.55 -8.11
C LYS A 41 9.34 -11.21 -8.34
N GLY A 42 8.62 -10.77 -9.37
CA GLY A 42 7.32 -11.33 -9.73
C GLY A 42 6.86 -10.84 -11.11
N THR A 43 6.30 -11.73 -11.91
CA THR A 43 5.96 -11.50 -13.32
C THR A 43 4.51 -11.06 -13.50
N PHE A 44 4.33 -10.14 -14.46
CA PHE A 44 3.09 -9.59 -15.01
C PHE A 44 2.42 -8.39 -14.31
N TYR A 45 2.07 -8.42 -13.02
CA TYR A 45 1.53 -7.21 -12.35
C TYR A 45 2.57 -6.14 -12.03
N SER A 46 3.84 -6.46 -12.30
CA SER A 46 4.99 -5.68 -11.86
C SER A 46 5.32 -4.52 -12.79
N LEU A 47 5.10 -4.57 -14.11
CA LEU A 47 5.60 -3.50 -15.00
C LEU A 47 4.95 -2.11 -14.75
N THR A 48 3.66 -2.05 -14.45
CA THR A 48 2.97 -0.79 -14.12
C THR A 48 3.21 -0.32 -12.68
N VAL A 49 3.63 -1.22 -11.79
CA VAL A 49 3.95 -0.93 -10.38
C VAL A 49 5.44 -0.57 -10.21
N LEU A 50 6.32 -1.24 -10.95
CA LEU A 50 7.77 -0.99 -11.02
C LEU A 50 8.07 0.36 -11.67
N ASN A 51 7.29 0.79 -12.67
CA ASN A 51 7.43 2.12 -13.28
C ASN A 51 6.88 3.27 -12.43
N ARG A 52 6.29 3.00 -11.26
CA ARG A 52 5.90 4.04 -10.29
C ARG A 52 7.00 4.32 -9.26
N PHE A 53 8.04 3.49 -9.18
CA PHE A 53 9.16 3.72 -8.26
C PHE A 53 10.01 4.89 -8.77
N GLU A 54 9.65 6.10 -8.34
CA GLU A 54 10.58 7.23 -8.27
C GLU A 54 11.82 6.74 -7.49
N PRO A 55 13.02 6.76 -8.09
CA PRO A 55 14.23 6.31 -7.41
C PRO A 55 14.41 7.06 -6.08
N GLY A 56 14.37 6.34 -4.96
CA GLY A 56 14.58 6.90 -3.62
C GLY A 56 13.32 7.07 -2.75
N LEU A 57 12.13 6.75 -3.24
CA LEU A 57 10.92 6.66 -2.41
C LEU A 57 10.60 5.20 -2.04
N ASP A 58 10.33 4.94 -0.76
CA ASP A 58 9.78 3.65 -0.33
C ASP A 58 8.30 3.51 -0.75
N ALA A 59 7.73 2.31 -0.58
CA ALA A 59 6.36 2.02 -1.00
C ALA A 59 5.33 2.90 -0.28
N GLU A 60 5.56 3.25 0.99
CA GLU A 60 4.66 4.08 1.78
C GLU A 60 4.67 5.53 1.29
N LYS A 61 5.85 6.09 1.01
CA LYS A 61 5.98 7.43 0.44
C LYS A 61 5.45 7.50 -0.99
N THR A 62 5.64 6.44 -1.79
CA THR A 62 5.06 6.36 -3.14
C THR A 62 3.53 6.44 -3.05
N ARG A 63 2.92 5.63 -2.18
CA ARG A 63 1.48 5.72 -1.91
C ARG A 63 1.07 7.09 -1.38
N GLY A 64 1.88 7.69 -0.50
CA GLY A 64 1.67 9.04 0.02
C GLY A 64 1.66 10.10 -1.08
N LYS A 65 2.58 10.03 -2.05
CA LYS A 65 2.65 10.91 -3.22
C LYS A 65 1.38 10.81 -4.06
N ASP A 66 0.90 9.59 -4.31
CA ASP A 66 -0.34 9.39 -5.08
C ASP A 66 -1.56 9.98 -4.38
N LEU A 67 -1.69 9.74 -3.07
CA LEU A 67 -2.78 10.31 -2.26
C LEU A 67 -2.69 11.82 -2.20
N TYR A 68 -1.49 12.38 -2.04
CA TYR A 68 -1.27 13.81 -2.03
C TYR A 68 -1.69 14.45 -3.35
N SER A 69 -1.24 13.87 -4.47
CA SER A 69 -1.57 14.32 -5.82
C SER A 69 -3.08 14.38 -6.04
N PHE A 70 -3.81 13.35 -5.59
CA PHE A 70 -5.24 13.23 -5.82
C PHE A 70 -6.10 14.07 -4.88
N TYR A 71 -5.78 14.11 -3.58
CA TYR A 71 -6.65 14.72 -2.57
C TYR A 71 -6.17 16.08 -2.06
N CYS A 72 -4.85 16.31 -2.04
CA CYS A 72 -4.28 17.42 -1.27
C CYS A 72 -3.92 18.63 -2.16
N THR A 73 -3.47 18.39 -3.39
CA THR A 73 -2.99 19.43 -4.32
C THR A 73 -4.02 20.52 -4.60
N VAL A 74 -5.30 20.20 -4.61
CA VAL A 74 -6.39 21.16 -4.83
C VAL A 74 -6.37 22.32 -3.82
N CYS A 75 -5.88 22.08 -2.60
CA CYS A 75 -5.75 23.11 -1.56
C CYS A 75 -4.29 23.46 -1.26
N HIS A 76 -3.40 22.46 -1.22
CA HIS A 76 -2.00 22.66 -0.81
C HIS A 76 -1.03 22.91 -1.97
N GLY A 77 -1.47 22.82 -3.23
CA GLY A 77 -0.62 22.97 -4.40
C GLY A 77 0.24 21.72 -4.69
N GLU A 78 0.74 21.61 -5.92
CA GLU A 78 1.62 20.49 -6.32
C GLU A 78 2.95 20.48 -5.56
N SER A 79 3.48 21.67 -5.26
CA SER A 79 4.71 21.88 -4.49
C SER A 79 4.50 21.77 -2.98
N GLY A 80 3.25 21.77 -2.50
CA GLY A 80 2.95 21.85 -1.07
C GLY A 80 3.11 23.23 -0.45
N ASP A 81 3.07 24.28 -1.24
CA ASP A 81 3.23 25.67 -0.78
C ASP A 81 1.96 26.28 -0.13
N GLY A 82 0.84 25.55 -0.11
CA GLY A 82 -0.43 26.05 0.42
C GLY A 82 -1.20 26.92 -0.58
N GLN A 83 -0.81 26.93 -1.87
CA GLN A 83 -1.38 27.77 -2.92
C GLN A 83 -2.14 26.96 -3.98
N GLY A 84 -2.84 25.90 -3.56
CA GLY A 84 -3.70 25.14 -4.46
C GLY A 84 -4.87 25.99 -5.01
N LEU A 85 -5.50 25.51 -6.08
CA LEU A 85 -6.61 26.19 -6.77
C LEU A 85 -7.72 26.69 -5.80
N ASN A 86 -8.03 25.91 -4.76
CA ASN A 86 -9.06 26.25 -3.77
C ASN A 86 -8.53 26.98 -2.53
N ALA A 87 -7.22 27.22 -2.40
CA ALA A 87 -6.64 27.92 -1.26
C ALA A 87 -7.20 29.35 -1.11
N TYR A 88 -7.41 30.04 -2.23
CA TYR A 88 -7.98 31.39 -2.24
C TYR A 88 -9.40 31.43 -1.65
N ASN A 89 -10.24 30.46 -2.03
CA ASN A 89 -11.61 30.37 -1.55
C ASN A 89 -11.64 30.05 -0.05
N LEU A 90 -10.77 29.14 0.41
CA LEU A 90 -10.64 28.82 1.84
C LEU A 90 -10.24 30.06 2.67
N LYS A 91 -9.27 30.83 2.17
CA LYS A 91 -8.80 32.05 2.85
C LYS A 91 -9.84 33.15 2.86
N SER A 92 -10.48 33.42 1.73
CA SER A 92 -11.43 34.53 1.59
C SER A 92 -12.78 34.27 2.28
N GLN A 93 -13.26 33.02 2.28
CA GLN A 93 -14.58 32.69 2.83
C GLN A 93 -14.53 32.23 4.29
N PHE A 94 -13.48 31.50 4.67
CA PHE A 94 -13.39 30.87 5.99
C PHE A 94 -12.23 31.39 6.83
N GLY A 95 -11.36 32.24 6.27
CA GLY A 95 -10.16 32.70 6.96
C GLY A 95 -9.15 31.57 7.20
N VAL A 96 -9.26 30.45 6.48
CA VAL A 96 -8.40 29.28 6.64
C VAL A 96 -7.33 29.30 5.56
N GLN A 97 -6.06 29.28 5.97
CA GLN A 97 -4.95 29.11 5.05
C GLN A 97 -4.43 27.67 5.10
N PRO A 98 -4.43 26.93 3.97
CA PRO A 98 -3.79 25.62 3.92
C PRO A 98 -2.33 25.71 4.34
N PHE A 99 -1.88 24.72 5.12
CA PHE A 99 -0.52 24.67 5.62
C PHE A 99 0.51 24.61 4.48
N ASN A 100 1.60 25.37 4.63
CA ASN A 100 2.73 25.38 3.70
C ASN A 100 3.77 24.34 4.14
N PHE A 101 3.81 23.19 3.45
CA PHE A 101 4.76 22.10 3.70
C PHE A 101 6.19 22.43 3.25
N THR A 102 6.41 23.50 2.48
CA THR A 102 7.75 23.97 2.10
C THR A 102 8.43 24.76 3.22
N ASP A 103 7.67 25.22 4.23
CA ASP A 103 8.21 25.79 5.45
C ASP A 103 8.63 24.67 6.41
N VAL A 104 9.86 24.21 6.24
CA VAL A 104 10.46 23.14 7.04
C VAL A 104 10.54 23.46 8.54
N SER A 105 10.52 24.73 8.93
CA SER A 105 10.56 25.13 10.34
C SER A 105 9.25 24.83 11.08
N ALA A 106 8.13 24.91 10.35
CA ALA A 106 6.80 24.58 10.86
C ALA A 106 6.45 23.10 10.61
N ALA A 107 6.81 22.54 9.45
CA ALA A 107 6.48 21.17 9.08
C ALA A 107 7.12 20.12 10.01
N THR A 108 8.32 20.40 10.53
CA THR A 108 9.05 19.49 11.44
C THR A 108 8.48 19.47 12.86
N GLN A 109 7.62 20.43 13.23
CA GLN A 109 7.01 20.50 14.56
C GLN A 109 5.73 19.68 14.67
N ALA A 110 5.16 19.24 13.55
CA ALA A 110 3.93 18.46 13.54
C ALA A 110 4.20 16.99 13.88
N SER A 111 3.64 16.51 14.99
CA SER A 111 3.68 15.07 15.30
C SER A 111 2.79 14.27 14.34
N TYR A 112 3.17 13.03 14.04
CA TYR A 112 2.35 12.13 13.21
C TYR A 112 0.93 11.92 13.77
N ALA A 113 0.79 11.92 15.11
CA ALA A 113 -0.50 11.83 15.77
C ALA A 113 -1.37 13.06 15.48
N GLU A 114 -0.79 14.26 15.51
CA GLU A 114 -1.50 15.49 15.18
C GLU A 114 -1.87 15.49 13.70
N VAL A 115 -0.94 15.21 12.78
CA VAL A 115 -1.21 15.16 11.33
C VAL A 115 -2.39 14.23 11.02
N LYS A 116 -2.41 13.01 11.58
CA LYS A 116 -3.53 12.09 11.41
C LYS A 116 -4.86 12.65 11.90
N LYS A 117 -4.85 13.32 13.05
CA LYS A 117 -6.04 13.95 13.62
C LYS A 117 -6.55 15.09 12.73
N VAL A 118 -5.67 15.95 12.20
CA VAL A 118 -6.06 17.07 11.33
C VAL A 118 -6.63 16.56 10.01
N ILE A 119 -6.05 15.50 9.43
CA ILE A 119 -6.58 14.87 8.22
C ILE A 119 -7.99 14.29 8.48
N ALA A 120 -8.17 13.61 9.61
CA ALA A 120 -9.43 12.92 9.92
C ALA A 120 -10.58 13.86 10.33
N ARG A 121 -10.27 15.02 10.90
CA ARG A 121 -11.27 15.90 11.54
C ARG A 121 -11.28 17.33 11.00
N GLY A 122 -10.35 17.67 10.12
CA GLY A 122 -10.04 19.05 9.78
C GLY A 122 -9.24 19.74 10.87
N GLY A 123 -8.52 20.80 10.48
CA GLY A 123 -7.85 21.72 11.39
C GLY A 123 -8.68 22.97 11.60
N GLY A 124 -8.47 23.64 12.74
CA GLY A 124 -8.95 25.00 12.91
C GLY A 124 -8.12 25.97 12.06
N GLY A 125 -8.74 27.05 11.58
CA GLY A 125 -8.02 28.17 10.96
C GLY A 125 -7.13 28.87 12.00
N GLY A 126 -5.93 28.36 12.20
CA GLY A 126 -4.86 29.04 12.91
C GLY A 126 -4.22 30.05 11.99
N LYS A 127 -4.03 31.28 12.49
CA LYS A 127 -3.42 32.41 11.77
C LYS A 127 -2.03 32.10 11.25
#